data_AF-A0A9E3VX41-F1
#
_entry.id   AF-A0A9E3VX41-F1
#
_cell.length_a   1.000
_cell.length_b   1.000
_cell.length_c   1.000
_cell.angle_alpha   90.00
_cell.angle_beta   90.00
_cell.angle_gamma   90.00
#
_symmetry.space_group_name_H-M   'P 1'
#
loop_
_entity.id
_entity.type
_entity.pdbx_description
1 polymer ?
#
loop_
_entity_poly.entity_id
_entity_poly.type
_entity_poly.pdbx_seq_one_letter_code
_entity_poly.pdbx_strand_id
1 'polypeptide(L)'
;MSDKLRKEIRRVFGEWEAGRITCQGVQHWASATSTEGADVYATKIVQHLRGLGEYLITTDDIPVYLKGLELPPHEGVTHLEHEGTVFDVKARATDLKDDPFYGPHTQAILRDLG
;
A
#
# COMPACT_ATOMS: atom_id res chain seq x y z
N MET A 1 15.11 -6.13 -16.59
CA MET A 1 14.13 -7.20 -16.29
C MET A 1 13.09 -6.78 -15.24
N SER A 2 13.01 -5.50 -14.83
CA SER A 2 12.19 -5.03 -13.70
C SER A 2 10.77 -4.51 -14.05
N ASP A 3 10.36 -4.55 -15.32
CA ASP A 3 9.18 -3.81 -15.78
C ASP A 3 7.85 -4.55 -15.59
N LYS A 4 7.89 -5.89 -15.49
CA LYS A 4 6.68 -6.72 -15.39
C LYS A 4 5.91 -6.44 -14.09
N LEU A 5 6.59 -6.43 -12.95
CA LEU A 5 5.95 -6.18 -11.66
C LEU A 5 5.45 -4.73 -11.57
N ARG A 6 6.21 -3.77 -12.10
CA ARG A 6 5.77 -2.36 -12.17
C ARG A 6 4.49 -2.17 -12.99
N LYS A 7 4.30 -2.92 -14.08
CA LYS A 7 3.06 -2.91 -14.88
C LYS A 7 1.91 -3.56 -14.13
N GLU A 8 2.18 -4.68 -13.46
CA GLU A 8 1.18 -5.39 -12.68
C GLU A 8 0.67 -4.58 -11.49
N ILE A 9 1.55 -3.89 -10.77
CA ILE A 9 1.18 -2.97 -9.69
C ILE A 9 0.21 -1.90 -10.21
N ARG A 10 0.51 -1.27 -11.36
CA ARG A 10 -0.39 -0.28 -11.97
C ARG A 10 -1.76 -0.86 -12.33
N ARG A 11 -1.80 -2.10 -12.84
CA ARG A 11 -3.06 -2.80 -13.12
C ARG A 11 -3.88 -2.99 -11.85
N VAL A 12 -3.25 -3.50 -10.79
CA VAL A 12 -3.90 -3.74 -9.49
C VAL A 12 -4.43 -2.44 -8.89
N PHE A 13 -3.65 -1.36 -8.91
CA PHE A 13 -4.12 -0.04 -8.47
C PHE A 13 -5.33 0.45 -9.27
N GLY A 14 -5.28 0.39 -10.60
CA GLY A 14 -6.42 0.78 -11.43
C GLY A 14 -7.66 -0.13 -11.30
N GLU A 15 -7.49 -1.38 -10.85
CA GLU A 15 -8.62 -2.25 -10.50
C GLU A 15 -9.17 -1.93 -9.10
N TRP A 16 -8.31 -1.57 -8.16
CA TRP A 16 -8.69 -1.20 -6.80
C TRP A 16 -9.44 0.13 -6.77
N GLU A 17 -8.92 1.18 -7.43
CA GLU A 17 -9.60 2.48 -7.56
C GLU A 17 -10.95 2.37 -8.27
N ALA A 18 -11.06 1.45 -9.22
CA ALA A 18 -12.32 1.18 -9.93
C ALA A 18 -13.31 0.31 -9.13
N GLY A 19 -12.96 -0.10 -7.90
CA GLY A 19 -13.78 -0.99 -7.07
C GLY A 19 -13.93 -2.41 -7.63
N ARG A 20 -13.09 -2.81 -8.59
CA ARG A 20 -13.13 -4.15 -9.22
C ARG A 20 -12.46 -5.22 -8.36
N ILE A 21 -11.54 -4.81 -7.49
CA ILE A 21 -10.96 -5.67 -6.45
C ILE A 21 -11.08 -4.96 -5.10
N THR A 22 -11.32 -5.74 -4.05
CA THR A 22 -11.43 -5.25 -2.67
C THR A 22 -10.04 -5.12 -2.02
N CYS A 23 -9.96 -4.47 -0.86
CA CYS A 23 -8.72 -4.42 -0.05
C CYS A 23 -8.19 -5.84 0.24
N GLN A 24 -9.08 -6.79 0.55
CA GLN A 24 -8.73 -8.20 0.72
C GLN A 24 -8.17 -8.82 -0.57
N GLY A 25 -8.75 -8.47 -1.73
CA GLY A 25 -8.24 -8.90 -3.04
C GLY A 25 -6.83 -8.38 -3.32
N VAL A 26 -6.57 -7.10 -3.00
CA VAL A 26 -5.24 -6.49 -3.13
C VAL A 26 -4.22 -7.17 -2.21
N GLN A 27 -4.57 -7.36 -0.93
CA GLN A 27 -3.69 -8.03 0.04
C GLN A 27 -3.40 -9.48 -0.36
N HIS A 28 -4.41 -10.20 -0.86
CA HIS A 28 -4.25 -11.56 -1.35
C HIS A 28 -3.31 -11.61 -2.57
N TRP A 29 -3.52 -10.72 -3.56
CA TRP A 29 -2.63 -10.61 -4.71
C TRP A 29 -1.18 -10.31 -4.26
N ALA A 30 -0.97 -9.36 -3.36
CA ALA A 30 0.36 -9.00 -2.89
C ALA A 30 1.06 -10.15 -2.14
N SER A 31 0.29 -10.95 -1.38
CA SER A 31 0.79 -12.13 -0.67
C SER A 31 1.19 -13.26 -1.61
N ALA A 32 0.45 -13.45 -2.71
CA ALA A 32 0.77 -14.45 -3.73
C ALA A 32 1.85 -14.00 -4.74
N THR A 33 2.17 -12.70 -4.78
CA THR A 33 3.09 -12.13 -5.76
C THR A 33 4.55 -12.34 -5.37
N SER A 34 5.33 -12.97 -6.26
CA SER A 34 6.79 -13.04 -6.13
C SER A 34 7.45 -11.70 -6.46
N THR A 35 8.46 -11.33 -5.67
CA THR A 35 9.30 -10.15 -5.88
C THR A 35 10.68 -10.51 -6.41
N GLU A 36 10.92 -11.77 -6.77
CA GLU A 36 12.21 -12.22 -7.31
C GLU A 36 12.55 -11.50 -8.62
N GLY A 37 13.74 -10.90 -8.68
CA GLY A 37 14.21 -10.14 -9.85
C GLY A 37 13.52 -8.78 -10.04
N ALA A 38 12.63 -8.36 -9.14
CA ALA A 38 12.05 -7.03 -9.14
C ALA A 38 13.03 -5.98 -8.62
N ASP A 39 12.83 -4.71 -9.01
CA ASP A 39 13.57 -3.61 -8.39
C ASP A 39 13.10 -3.35 -6.96
N VAL A 40 13.93 -2.61 -6.21
CA VAL A 40 13.73 -2.36 -4.78
C VAL A 40 12.41 -1.63 -4.49
N TYR A 41 11.97 -0.74 -5.37
CA TYR A 41 10.76 0.04 -5.14
C TYR A 41 9.50 -0.80 -5.39
N ALA A 42 9.46 -1.54 -6.49
CA ALA A 42 8.38 -2.47 -6.76
C ALA A 42 8.25 -3.54 -5.65
N THR A 43 9.38 -4.03 -5.14
CA THR A 43 9.42 -4.94 -3.98
C THR A 43 8.83 -4.28 -2.73
N LYS A 44 9.20 -3.03 -2.45
CA LYS A 44 8.70 -2.28 -1.28
C LYS A 44 7.19 -2.07 -1.34
N ILE A 45 6.65 -1.73 -2.52
CA ILE A 45 5.19 -1.62 -2.72
C ILE A 45 4.49 -2.94 -2.39
N VAL A 46 4.96 -4.06 -2.94
CA VAL A 46 4.34 -5.37 -2.66
C VAL A 46 4.40 -5.69 -1.15
N GLN A 47 5.50 -5.37 -0.47
CA GLN A 47 5.60 -5.55 0.99
C GLN A 47 4.59 -4.70 1.76
N HIS A 48 4.40 -3.43 1.38
CA HIS A 48 3.38 -2.56 1.96
C HIS A 48 1.98 -3.16 1.77
N LEU A 49 1.66 -3.61 0.55
CA LEU A 49 0.35 -4.19 0.23
C LEU A 49 0.11 -5.56 0.87
N ARG A 50 1.15 -6.30 1.28
CA ARG A 50 0.98 -7.49 2.12
C ARG A 50 0.50 -7.12 3.52
N GLY A 51 0.99 -6.00 4.06
CA GLY A 51 0.55 -5.41 5.33
C GLY A 51 -0.55 -4.36 5.18
N LEU A 52 -1.36 -4.39 4.10
CA LEU A 52 -2.30 -3.32 3.74
C LEU A 52 -3.22 -2.89 4.90
N GLY A 53 -3.75 -3.85 5.65
CA GLY A 53 -4.58 -3.58 6.84
C GLY A 53 -3.78 -3.00 8.02
N GLU A 54 -2.56 -3.49 8.26
CA GLU A 54 -1.69 -3.04 9.37
C GLU A 54 -1.16 -1.62 9.17
N TYR A 55 -0.87 -1.27 7.90
CA TYR A 55 -0.38 0.05 7.54
C TYR A 55 -1.51 1.04 7.20
N LEU A 56 -2.78 0.63 7.33
CA LEU A 56 -3.95 1.43 6.97
C LEU A 56 -3.82 2.05 5.56
N ILE A 57 -3.33 1.27 4.60
CA ILE A 57 -3.11 1.74 3.23
C ILE A 57 -4.43 1.71 2.50
N THR A 58 -4.88 2.83 1.95
CA THR A 58 -6.13 2.98 1.19
C THR A 58 -5.85 3.37 -0.27
N THR A 59 -6.91 3.51 -1.08
CA THR A 59 -6.80 4.04 -2.44
C THR A 59 -6.26 5.47 -2.48
N ASP A 60 -6.39 6.23 -1.40
CA ASP A 60 -5.87 7.61 -1.32
C ASP A 60 -4.34 7.67 -1.38
N ASP A 61 -3.67 6.56 -1.11
CA ASP A 61 -2.21 6.46 -1.10
C ASP A 61 -1.64 6.06 -2.47
N ILE A 62 -2.50 5.63 -3.40
CA ILE A 62 -2.10 5.20 -4.75
C ILE A 62 -1.29 6.27 -5.50
N PRO A 63 -1.66 7.56 -5.48
CA PRO A 63 -0.89 8.61 -6.14
C PRO A 63 0.58 8.66 -5.68
N VAL A 64 0.86 8.43 -4.39
CA VAL A 64 2.23 8.38 -3.85
C VAL A 64 3.01 7.22 -4.45
N TYR A 65 2.41 6.02 -4.47
CA TYR A 65 3.05 4.85 -5.06
C TYR A 65 3.28 4.99 -6.58
N LEU A 66 2.29 5.53 -7.29
CA LEU A 66 2.40 5.77 -8.73
C LEU A 66 3.50 6.78 -9.05
N LYS A 67 3.63 7.84 -8.23
CA LYS A 67 4.68 8.84 -8.42
C LYS A 67 6.07 8.24 -8.27
N GLY A 68 6.30 7.44 -7.23
CA GLY A 68 7.59 6.76 -7.07
C GLY A 68 7.90 5.74 -8.18
N LEU A 69 6.87 5.17 -8.84
CA LEU A 69 7.07 4.25 -9.96
C LEU A 69 7.55 4.96 -11.24
N GLU A 70 7.44 6.29 -11.31
CA GLU A 70 8.01 7.13 -12.37
C GLU A 70 9.49 7.46 -12.14
N LEU A 71 9.98 7.25 -10.91
CA LEU A 71 11.34 7.57 -10.51
C LEU A 71 12.30 6.36 -10.68
N PRO A 72 13.62 6.63 -10.72
CA PRO A 72 14.62 5.60 -10.49
C PRO A 72 14.31 4.81 -9.20
N PRO A 73 14.53 3.48 -9.16
CA PRO A 73 14.08 2.65 -8.04
C PRO A 73 14.47 3.15 -6.64
N HIS A 74 15.72 3.60 -6.45
CA HIS A 74 16.15 4.11 -5.15
C HIS A 74 15.47 5.44 -4.79
N GLU A 75 15.27 6.32 -5.77
CA GLU A 75 14.55 7.58 -5.57
C GLU A 75 13.06 7.37 -5.27
N GLY A 76 12.45 6.33 -5.85
CA GLY A 76 11.08 5.93 -5.50
C GLY A 76 10.95 5.53 -4.03
N VAL A 77 11.93 4.79 -3.50
CA VAL A 77 11.96 4.42 -2.07
C VAL A 77 12.07 5.67 -1.21
N THR A 78 13.00 6.56 -1.52
CA THR A 78 13.17 7.84 -0.80
C THR A 78 11.91 8.71 -0.86
N HIS A 79 11.22 8.75 -2.00
CA HIS A 79 9.93 9.45 -2.11
C HIS A 79 8.89 8.88 -1.15
N LEU A 80 8.74 7.55 -1.11
CA LEU A 80 7.80 6.89 -0.21
C LEU A 80 8.15 7.10 1.28
N GLU A 81 9.44 7.17 1.62
CA GLU A 81 9.89 7.47 2.99
C GLU A 81 9.58 8.91 3.41
N HIS A 82 9.67 9.87 2.47
CA HIS A 82 9.34 11.27 2.74
C HIS A 82 7.83 11.55 2.80
N GLU A 83 7.04 10.88 1.98
CA GLU A 83 5.57 11.01 2.01
C GLU A 83 4.94 10.12 3.11
N GLY A 84 5.63 9.05 3.52
CA GLY A 84 5.17 8.11 4.54
C GLY A 84 5.10 8.66 5.96
N THR A 85 5.75 9.81 6.23
CA THR A 85 5.60 10.58 7.48
C THR A 85 4.32 11.41 7.56
N VAL A 86 3.47 11.38 6.52
CA VAL A 86 2.28 12.25 6.39
C VAL A 86 0.96 11.51 6.65
N PHE A 87 0.98 10.19 6.77
CA PHE A 87 -0.22 9.47 7.17
C PHE A 87 -0.49 9.75 8.64
N ASP A 88 -1.47 10.61 8.94
CA ASP A 88 -2.02 10.71 10.29
C ASP A 88 -2.71 9.38 10.60
N VAL A 89 -1.91 8.42 11.07
CA VAL A 89 -2.32 7.05 11.37
C VAL A 89 -3.44 7.06 12.41
N LYS A 90 -3.48 8.08 13.29
CA LYS A 90 -4.53 8.23 14.30
C LYS A 90 -5.84 8.69 13.68
N ALA A 91 -5.83 9.73 12.84
CA ALA A 91 -7.02 10.16 12.12
C ALA A 91 -7.57 9.02 11.25
N ARG A 92 -6.69 8.36 10.50
CA ARG A 92 -7.08 7.26 9.62
C ARG A 92 -7.60 6.04 10.39
N ALA A 93 -6.99 5.68 11.52
CA ALA A 93 -7.51 4.62 12.38
C ALA A 93 -8.88 4.96 12.97
N THR A 94 -9.14 6.25 13.24
CA THR A 94 -10.44 6.72 13.72
C THR A 94 -11.50 6.59 12.63
N ASP A 95 -11.18 7.03 11.40
CA ASP A 95 -12.09 7.00 10.26
C ASP A 95 -12.41 5.58 9.79
N LEU A 96 -11.44 4.67 9.88
CA LEU A 96 -11.56 3.29 9.42
C LEU A 96 -11.98 2.30 10.51
N LYS A 97 -12.28 2.75 11.74
CA LYS A 97 -12.53 1.83 12.87
C LYS A 97 -13.72 0.89 12.66
N ASP A 98 -14.71 1.34 11.89
CA ASP A 98 -15.94 0.58 11.60
C ASP A 98 -15.88 -0.10 10.23
N ASP A 99 -14.78 0.04 9.49
CA ASP A 99 -14.58 -0.64 8.21
C ASP A 99 -14.36 -2.15 8.44
N PRO A 100 -15.06 -3.05 7.72
CA PRO A 100 -14.94 -4.49 7.94
C PRO A 100 -13.54 -5.07 7.70
N PHE A 101 -12.74 -4.43 6.84
CA PHE A 101 -11.37 -4.84 6.53
C PHE A 101 -10.36 -4.19 7.48
N TYR A 102 -10.44 -2.88 7.70
CA TYR A 102 -9.44 -2.17 8.52
C TYR A 102 -9.74 -2.17 10.02
N GLY A 103 -11.01 -2.21 10.43
CA GLY A 103 -11.44 -2.10 11.82
C GLY A 103 -10.73 -3.04 12.81
N PRO A 104 -10.46 -4.31 12.46
CA PRO A 104 -9.66 -5.20 13.30
C PRO A 104 -8.22 -4.72 13.56
N HIS A 105 -7.65 -3.92 12.65
CA HIS A 105 -6.28 -3.40 12.72
C HIS A 105 -6.18 -2.04 13.41
N THR A 106 -7.28 -1.28 13.50
CA THR A 106 -7.27 0.05 14.14
C THR A 106 -7.24 -0.03 15.66
N GLN A 107 -7.72 -1.13 16.26
CA GLN A 107 -7.83 -1.24 17.73
C GLN A 107 -6.48 -1.13 18.45
N ALA A 108 -5.43 -1.77 17.94
CA ALA A 108 -4.10 -1.71 18.53
C ALA A 108 -3.54 -0.28 18.44
N ILE A 109 -3.71 0.36 17.28
CA ILE A 109 -3.26 1.74 17.01
C ILE A 109 -3.96 2.73 17.94
N LEU A 110 -5.28 2.60 18.11
CA LEU A 110 -6.07 3.49 18.95
C LEU A 110 -5.81 3.28 20.45
N ARG A 111 -5.48 2.05 20.87
CA ARG A 111 -5.16 1.73 22.27
C ARG A 111 -3.81 2.28 22.70
N ASP A 112 -2.80 2.21 21.85
CA ASP A 112 -1.43 2.64 22.21
C ASP A 112 -1.29 4.18 22.22
N LEU A 113 -2.35 4.92 21.89
CA LEU A 113 -2.42 6.38 21.80
C LEU A 113 -3.40 7.05 22.79
N GLY A 114 -4.02 6.27 23.67
CA GLY A 114 -4.95 6.72 24.72
C GLY A 114 -4.38 6.54 26.11
#